data_AF-A0A6I5RG48-F1
#
_entry.id   AF-A0A6I5RG48-F1
#
_cell.length_a   1.000
_cell.length_b   1.000
_cell.length_c   1.000
_cell.angle_alpha   90.00
_cell.angle_beta   90.00
_cell.angle_gamma   90.00
#
_symmetry.space_group_name_H-M   'P 1'
#
loop_
_entity.id
_entity.type
_entity.pdbx_description
1 polymer ?
#
loop_
_entity_poly.entity_id
_entity_poly.type
_entity_poly.pdbx_seq_one_letter_code
_entity_poly.pdbx_strand_id
1 'polypeptide(L)'
;MTVQRQYTLPNCSLTVEGLSAGDGSDPAAPLTVVLNTECKFPGMTDALTGGREFLDALVKTVSVYAQSVLSGIAAPASEEMSAANSVVLKPGDNHRHQLTAKLADSDGEAVRKTLDLSTVQLFDLMEAVDQLLADAQTLPDMTLQVSPLHRRHARPAEPLAKRVVPVAAGVSALAASAALFFVIPVPETEATREERESTALVEEDAPGTGTASIETGPTTDAESAGINPAEADAPLSSDADAGASPPTDPESAATSLRRLSTAIEITDPDELARLEADLEETLAAELPESIPFEESLVYRVAVSETGDLLGYKYENDAALENVDSTPLPELTFVPVDPAQAVEEPVAQFRITFDPDGEVMAEPIDSDEETEASEDE
;
A
#
# COMPACT_ATOMS: atom_id res chain seq x y z
N MET A 1 27.24 -28.15 1.44
CA MET A 1 26.93 -29.60 1.70
C MET A 1 25.43 -29.73 1.94
N THR A 2 24.86 -30.92 2.19
CA THR A 2 23.45 -31.00 2.62
C THR A 2 23.31 -30.51 4.07
N VAL A 3 22.29 -29.69 4.32
CA VAL A 3 21.92 -29.13 5.62
C VAL A 3 20.41 -29.28 5.78
N GLN A 4 19.97 -29.58 7.00
CA GLN A 4 18.58 -29.76 7.37
C GLN A 4 18.21 -28.78 8.48
N ARG A 5 17.11 -28.05 8.30
CA ARG A 5 16.54 -27.09 9.23
C ARG A 5 15.16 -27.59 9.65
N GLN A 6 14.81 -27.48 10.92
CA GLN A 6 13.58 -28.06 11.45
C GLN A 6 12.91 -27.12 12.46
N TYR A 7 11.63 -26.85 12.23
CA TYR A 7 10.76 -26.01 13.04
C TYR A 7 9.68 -26.92 13.62
N THR A 8 9.76 -27.22 14.92
CA THR A 8 8.93 -28.25 15.57
C THR A 8 8.07 -27.65 16.67
N LEU A 9 6.77 -27.80 16.51
CA LEU A 9 5.71 -27.35 17.42
C LEU A 9 4.85 -28.56 17.83
N PRO A 10 3.99 -28.43 18.86
CA PRO A 10 3.26 -29.57 19.42
C PRO A 10 2.38 -30.32 18.40
N ASN A 11 1.84 -29.63 17.40
CA ASN A 11 0.97 -30.19 16.37
C ASN A 11 1.41 -29.94 14.93
N CYS A 12 2.61 -29.40 14.70
CA CYS A 12 3.21 -29.22 13.37
C CYS A 12 4.73 -29.43 13.42
N SER A 13 5.31 -30.10 12.43
CA SER A 13 6.75 -30.08 12.18
C SER A 13 6.99 -29.74 10.71
N LEU A 14 7.70 -28.64 10.47
CA LEU A 14 8.20 -28.24 9.16
C LEU A 14 9.70 -28.51 9.09
N THR A 15 10.13 -29.21 8.06
CA THR A 15 11.53 -29.58 7.82
C THR A 15 11.93 -29.09 6.43
N VAL A 16 13.05 -28.37 6.33
CA VAL A 16 13.64 -27.94 5.05
C VAL A 16 15.03 -28.55 4.94
N GLU A 17 15.22 -29.41 3.95
CA GLU A 17 16.51 -30.01 3.59
C GLU A 17 17.01 -29.37 2.29
N GLY A 18 18.29 -29.00 2.26
CA GLY A 18 18.85 -28.22 1.17
C GLY A 18 20.37 -28.26 1.11
N LEU A 19 20.95 -27.48 0.19
CA LEU A 19 22.38 -27.27 0.08
C LEU A 19 22.78 -25.94 0.71
N SER A 20 23.85 -25.98 1.51
CA SER A 20 24.53 -24.78 2.01
C SER A 20 25.53 -24.21 1.02
N ALA A 21 25.62 -22.88 0.97
CA ALA A 21 26.57 -22.15 0.12
C ALA A 21 28.04 -22.20 0.63
N GLY A 22 28.24 -22.49 1.92
CA GLY A 22 29.57 -22.54 2.56
C GLY A 22 30.28 -23.89 2.47
N ASP A 23 31.58 -23.88 2.83
CA ASP A 23 32.34 -25.09 3.10
C ASP A 23 31.77 -25.79 4.34
N GLY A 24 31.39 -27.07 4.17
CA GLY A 24 30.44 -27.76 5.05
C GLY A 24 30.94 -28.14 6.46
N SER A 25 31.93 -27.43 6.99
CA SER A 25 32.25 -27.37 8.41
C SER A 25 31.53 -26.25 9.15
N ASP A 26 30.99 -25.23 8.47
CA ASP A 26 30.30 -24.12 9.12
C ASP A 26 28.77 -24.37 9.28
N PRO A 27 28.25 -24.55 10.51
CA PRO A 27 26.80 -24.64 10.76
C PRO A 27 26.05 -23.31 10.58
N ALA A 28 26.77 -22.19 10.52
CA ALA A 28 26.23 -20.87 10.18
C ALA A 28 26.24 -20.58 8.67
N ALA A 29 26.62 -21.54 7.81
CA ALA A 29 26.45 -21.38 6.38
C ALA A 29 24.95 -21.37 5.98
N PRO A 30 24.47 -20.41 5.19
CA PRO A 30 23.07 -20.32 4.80
C PRO A 30 22.70 -21.46 3.85
N LEU A 31 21.52 -22.04 4.06
CA LEU A 31 20.85 -22.95 3.13
C LEU A 31 20.22 -22.09 2.03
N THR A 32 20.63 -22.29 0.77
CA THR A 32 20.18 -21.48 -0.38
C THR A 32 19.38 -22.28 -1.41
N VAL A 33 19.65 -23.58 -1.57
CA VAL A 33 18.92 -24.47 -2.49
C VAL A 33 18.11 -25.48 -1.70
N VAL A 34 16.78 -25.51 -1.89
CA VAL A 34 15.92 -26.56 -1.29
C VAL A 34 15.99 -27.83 -2.13
N LEU A 35 16.30 -28.96 -1.49
CA LEU A 35 16.20 -30.29 -2.09
C LEU A 35 14.87 -30.94 -1.74
N ASN A 36 14.41 -30.79 -0.49
CA ASN A 36 13.16 -31.35 -0.01
C ASN A 36 12.60 -30.49 1.13
N THR A 37 11.27 -30.34 1.16
CA THR A 37 10.51 -29.73 2.24
C THR A 37 9.47 -30.73 2.69
N GLU A 38 9.40 -30.98 4.00
CA GLU A 38 8.46 -31.91 4.59
C GLU A 38 7.63 -31.24 5.70
N CYS A 39 6.31 -31.29 5.58
CA CYS A 39 5.37 -30.79 6.59
C CYS A 39 4.56 -31.95 7.17
N LYS A 40 4.60 -32.10 8.50
CA LYS A 40 4.01 -33.21 9.28
C LYS A 40 3.06 -32.71 10.35
N PHE A 41 1.96 -33.44 10.57
CA PHE A 41 0.98 -33.19 11.62
C PHE A 41 0.67 -34.48 12.40
N PRO A 42 0.41 -34.42 13.73
CA PRO A 42 0.04 -35.60 14.50
C PRO A 42 -1.23 -36.28 13.98
N GLY A 43 -1.23 -37.61 14.00
CA GLY A 43 -2.37 -38.43 13.58
C GLY A 43 -2.50 -38.63 12.07
N MET A 44 -1.60 -38.05 11.26
CA MET A 44 -1.52 -38.28 9.81
C MET A 44 -0.31 -39.17 9.52
N THR A 45 -0.48 -40.20 8.68
CA THR A 45 0.62 -41.10 8.28
C THR A 45 1.51 -40.50 7.21
N ASP A 46 0.93 -39.64 6.38
CA ASP A 46 1.56 -39.11 5.18
C ASP A 46 1.94 -37.66 5.40
N ALA A 47 3.22 -37.35 5.25
CA ALA A 47 3.68 -35.98 5.18
C ALA A 47 3.30 -35.34 3.83
N LEU A 48 3.21 -34.00 3.84
CA LEU A 48 3.29 -33.23 2.60
C LEU A 48 4.77 -33.01 2.29
N THR A 49 5.21 -33.49 1.13
CA THR A 49 6.61 -33.48 0.69
C THR A 49 6.73 -32.83 -0.67
N GLY A 50 7.64 -31.88 -0.85
CA GLY A 50 7.87 -31.21 -2.13
C GLY A 50 9.14 -30.37 -2.16
N GLY A 51 9.49 -29.83 -3.33
CA GLY A 51 10.67 -28.97 -3.52
C GLY A 51 10.43 -27.50 -3.12
N ARG A 52 11.26 -26.60 -3.65
CA ARG A 52 11.20 -25.15 -3.41
C ARG A 52 9.81 -24.57 -3.70
N GLU A 53 9.22 -24.90 -4.86
CA GLU A 53 7.90 -24.42 -5.29
C GLU A 53 6.78 -24.79 -4.29
N PHE A 54 6.85 -25.99 -3.69
CA PHE A 54 5.89 -26.39 -2.67
C PHE A 54 6.03 -25.55 -1.40
N LEU A 55 7.27 -25.25 -0.98
CA LEU A 55 7.54 -24.41 0.18
C LEU A 55 7.08 -22.96 -0.04
N ASP A 56 7.42 -22.36 -1.18
CA ASP A 56 6.98 -21.00 -1.53
C ASP A 56 5.44 -20.92 -1.61
N ALA A 57 4.80 -21.90 -2.25
CA ALA A 57 3.34 -21.98 -2.31
C ALA A 57 2.70 -22.20 -0.94
N LEU A 58 3.30 -23.01 -0.06
CA LEU A 58 2.84 -23.23 1.32
C LEU A 58 2.90 -21.93 2.11
N VAL A 59 4.04 -21.24 2.12
CA VAL A 59 4.23 -19.99 2.87
C VAL A 59 3.30 -18.87 2.37
N LYS A 60 3.19 -18.66 1.05
CA LYS A 60 2.25 -17.69 0.46
C LYS A 60 0.80 -18.03 0.84
N THR A 61 0.41 -19.30 0.75
CA THR A 61 -0.96 -19.75 1.07
C THR A 61 -1.30 -19.61 2.56
N VAL A 62 -0.37 -19.99 3.45
CA VAL A 62 -0.56 -19.89 4.91
C VAL A 62 -0.72 -18.43 5.32
N SER A 63 0.11 -17.52 4.78
CA SER A 63 -0.02 -16.07 5.05
C SER A 63 -1.36 -15.49 4.60
N VAL A 64 -1.76 -15.70 3.35
CA VAL A 64 -3.04 -15.19 2.82
C VAL A 64 -4.21 -15.75 3.62
N TYR A 65 -4.15 -17.03 3.99
CA TYR A 65 -5.18 -17.66 4.81
C TYR A 65 -5.21 -17.11 6.23
N ALA A 66 -4.05 -16.95 6.87
CA ALA A 66 -3.92 -16.35 8.21
C ALA A 66 -4.57 -14.96 8.26
N GLN A 67 -4.24 -14.10 7.30
CA GLN A 67 -4.84 -12.77 7.18
C GLN A 67 -6.37 -12.84 7.07
N SER A 68 -6.91 -13.79 6.30
CA SER A 68 -8.37 -13.98 6.16
C SER A 68 -9.05 -14.44 7.46
N VAL A 69 -8.42 -15.36 8.19
CA VAL A 69 -8.92 -15.89 9.47
C VAL A 69 -8.85 -14.84 10.57
N LEU A 70 -7.76 -14.07 10.64
CA LEU A 70 -7.55 -13.05 11.67
C LEU A 70 -8.37 -11.78 11.43
N SER A 71 -8.58 -11.38 10.18
CA SER A 71 -9.41 -10.21 9.83
C SER A 71 -10.91 -10.51 9.79
N GLY A 72 -11.30 -11.79 9.68
CA GLY A 72 -12.69 -12.18 9.39
C GLY A 72 -13.16 -11.82 7.98
N ILE A 73 -12.26 -11.34 7.11
CA ILE A 73 -12.51 -11.00 5.71
C ILE A 73 -12.25 -12.24 4.86
N ALA A 74 -13.22 -12.64 4.03
CA ALA A 74 -13.01 -13.74 3.09
C ALA A 74 -11.92 -13.38 2.09
N ALA A 75 -10.88 -14.22 1.99
CA ALA A 75 -9.88 -14.09 0.92
C ALA A 75 -10.53 -14.26 -0.46
N PRO A 76 -10.04 -13.58 -1.51
CA PRO A 76 -10.52 -13.76 -2.87
C PRO A 76 -10.13 -15.16 -3.39
N ALA A 77 -11.02 -16.12 -3.22
CA ALA A 77 -10.86 -17.48 -3.72
C ALA A 77 -11.30 -17.58 -5.19
N SER A 78 -10.55 -16.96 -6.10
CA SER A 78 -10.73 -17.17 -7.55
C SER A 78 -10.43 -18.63 -7.88
N GLU A 79 -11.41 -19.37 -8.43
CA GLU A 79 -11.28 -20.82 -8.66
C GLU A 79 -10.18 -21.16 -9.67
N GLU A 80 -9.91 -20.25 -10.62
CA GLU A 80 -8.81 -20.35 -11.60
C GLU A 80 -7.43 -20.20 -10.93
N MET A 81 -7.29 -19.25 -10.01
CA MET A 81 -6.05 -19.08 -9.21
C MET A 81 -5.85 -20.27 -8.25
N SER A 82 -6.94 -20.86 -7.74
CA SER A 82 -6.92 -22.14 -7.01
C SER A 82 -6.59 -23.36 -7.91
N ALA A 83 -6.69 -23.23 -9.23
CA ALA A 83 -6.34 -24.27 -10.20
C ALA A 83 -4.86 -24.18 -10.64
N ALA A 84 -4.26 -22.99 -10.65
CA ALA A 84 -2.81 -22.80 -10.82
C ALA A 84 -2.03 -23.23 -9.57
N ASN A 85 -2.40 -22.73 -8.38
CA ASN A 85 -1.62 -22.90 -7.15
C ASN A 85 -1.37 -24.38 -6.76
N SER A 86 -0.13 -24.71 -6.40
CA SER A 86 0.27 -26.04 -5.93
C SER A 86 -0.22 -26.35 -4.52
N VAL A 87 -0.47 -25.33 -3.70
CA VAL A 87 -1.03 -25.43 -2.35
C VAL A 87 -2.25 -24.51 -2.22
N VAL A 88 -3.29 -24.99 -1.55
CA VAL A 88 -4.56 -24.28 -1.35
C VAL A 88 -5.07 -24.56 0.07
N LEU A 89 -5.50 -23.52 0.78
CA LEU A 89 -6.04 -23.63 2.14
C LEU A 89 -7.42 -22.97 2.19
N LYS A 90 -8.44 -23.72 2.61
CA LYS A 90 -9.85 -23.28 2.62
C LYS A 90 -10.48 -23.52 4.00
N PRO A 91 -11.46 -22.70 4.44
CA PRO A 91 -12.26 -23.02 5.61
C PRO A 91 -13.10 -24.27 5.34
N GLY A 92 -13.12 -25.20 6.30
CA GLY A 92 -13.97 -26.39 6.30
C GLY A 92 -15.03 -26.33 7.39
N ASP A 93 -15.85 -27.38 7.48
CA ASP A 93 -16.89 -27.50 8.49
C ASP A 93 -16.33 -27.61 9.92
N ASN A 94 -17.11 -27.22 10.92
CA ASN A 94 -16.81 -27.44 12.35
C ASN A 94 -15.44 -26.91 12.83
N HIS A 95 -15.05 -25.70 12.39
CA HIS A 95 -13.75 -25.08 12.72
C HIS A 95 -12.54 -25.91 12.25
N ARG A 96 -12.69 -26.62 11.13
CA ARG A 96 -11.60 -27.31 10.43
C ARG A 96 -11.07 -26.42 9.30
N HIS A 97 -9.81 -26.63 8.93
CA HIS A 97 -9.14 -25.88 7.86
C HIS A 97 -8.57 -26.90 6.88
N GLN A 98 -9.02 -26.88 5.63
CA GLN A 98 -8.68 -27.88 4.64
C GLN A 98 -7.47 -27.44 3.82
N LEU A 99 -6.32 -28.05 4.08
CA LEU A 99 -5.07 -27.88 3.33
C LEU A 99 -5.01 -28.91 2.21
N THR A 100 -4.98 -28.46 0.96
CA THR A 100 -4.80 -29.33 -0.22
C THR A 100 -3.51 -28.97 -0.93
N ALA A 101 -2.66 -29.96 -1.19
CA ALA A 101 -1.43 -29.82 -1.95
C ALA A 101 -1.41 -30.76 -3.16
N LYS A 102 -0.98 -30.26 -4.30
CA LYS A 102 -0.57 -31.06 -5.48
C LYS A 102 0.91 -31.35 -5.29
N LEU A 103 1.25 -32.63 -5.17
CA LEU A 103 2.62 -33.10 -4.96
C LEU A 103 2.99 -34.06 -6.10
N ALA A 104 4.26 -34.13 -6.48
CA ALA A 104 4.76 -35.23 -7.29
C ALA A 104 5.03 -36.43 -6.37
N ASP A 105 4.53 -37.61 -6.74
CA ASP A 105 4.94 -38.86 -6.09
C ASP A 105 6.29 -39.36 -6.63
N SER A 106 6.81 -40.42 -6.03
CA SER A 106 8.08 -41.09 -6.34
C SER A 106 8.20 -41.53 -7.80
N ASP A 107 7.06 -41.81 -8.46
CA ASP A 107 6.97 -42.18 -9.88
C ASP A 107 6.74 -40.98 -10.82
N GLY A 108 6.72 -39.75 -10.28
CA GLY A 108 6.50 -38.50 -11.03
C GLY A 108 5.04 -38.16 -11.33
N GLU A 109 4.07 -38.96 -10.86
CA GLU A 109 2.64 -38.67 -11.01
C GLU A 109 2.16 -37.60 -10.02
N ALA A 110 1.30 -36.69 -10.49
CA ALA A 110 0.79 -35.57 -9.68
C ALA A 110 -0.37 -36.02 -8.75
N VAL A 111 -0.04 -36.32 -7.50
CA VAL A 111 -0.99 -36.74 -6.46
C VAL A 111 -1.51 -35.51 -5.69
N ARG A 112 -2.83 -35.41 -5.54
CA ARG A 112 -3.46 -34.43 -4.64
C ARG A 112 -3.61 -35.04 -3.24
N LYS A 113 -2.94 -34.47 -2.24
CA LYS A 113 -3.16 -34.78 -0.82
C LYS A 113 -4.00 -33.67 -0.19
N THR A 114 -5.06 -34.05 0.53
CA THR A 114 -5.94 -33.14 1.26
C THR A 114 -5.96 -33.52 2.74
N LEU A 115 -5.66 -32.56 3.60
CA LEU A 115 -5.56 -32.70 5.05
C LEU A 115 -6.54 -31.74 5.72
N ASP A 116 -7.39 -32.26 6.61
CA ASP A 116 -8.21 -31.42 7.47
C ASP A 116 -7.43 -31.12 8.76
N LEU A 117 -7.07 -29.84 8.94
CA LEU A 117 -6.39 -29.32 10.12
C LEU A 117 -7.42 -28.87 11.17
N SER A 118 -7.10 -29.03 12.45
CA SER A 118 -7.77 -28.30 13.53
C SER A 118 -7.24 -26.88 13.60
N THR A 119 -7.98 -25.97 14.25
CA THR A 119 -7.50 -24.60 14.49
C THR A 119 -6.14 -24.57 15.20
N VAL A 120 -5.89 -25.47 16.16
CA VAL A 120 -4.58 -25.57 16.84
C VAL A 120 -3.48 -26.01 15.87
N GLN A 121 -3.73 -27.00 15.00
CA GLN A 121 -2.78 -27.41 13.95
C GLN A 121 -2.52 -26.30 12.93
N LEU A 122 -3.49 -25.45 12.65
CA LEU A 122 -3.30 -24.26 11.81
C LEU A 122 -2.40 -23.23 12.51
N PHE A 123 -2.63 -22.93 13.79
CA PHE A 123 -1.78 -22.01 14.55
C PHE A 123 -0.33 -22.50 14.64
N ASP A 124 -0.12 -23.80 14.90
CA ASP A 124 1.21 -24.40 14.88
C ASP A 124 1.83 -24.41 13.46
N LEU A 125 1.03 -24.43 12.38
CA LEU A 125 1.55 -24.27 11.01
C LEU A 125 1.97 -22.83 10.72
N MET A 126 1.19 -21.84 11.17
CA MET A 126 1.51 -20.41 11.01
C MET A 126 2.81 -20.08 11.75
N GLU A 127 2.92 -20.45 13.02
CA GLU A 127 4.14 -20.25 13.83
C GLU A 127 5.36 -20.99 13.24
N ALA A 128 5.21 -22.19 12.65
CA ALA A 128 6.32 -22.87 11.96
C ALA A 128 6.82 -22.10 10.72
N VAL A 129 5.90 -21.46 9.98
CA VAL A 129 6.22 -20.61 8.83
C VAL A 129 6.88 -19.31 9.27
N ASP A 130 6.39 -18.69 10.33
CA ASP A 130 6.98 -17.45 10.88
C ASP A 130 8.40 -17.70 11.43
N GLN A 131 8.63 -18.84 12.09
CA GLN A 131 9.97 -19.25 12.54
C GLN A 131 10.94 -19.53 11.38
N LEU A 132 10.45 -20.09 10.26
CA LEU A 132 11.25 -20.25 9.03
C LEU A 132 11.64 -18.89 8.45
N LEU A 133 10.68 -17.97 8.31
CA LEU A 133 10.92 -16.64 7.75
C LEU A 133 11.82 -15.76 8.63
N ALA A 134 11.83 -16.01 9.95
CA ALA A 134 12.75 -15.36 10.89
C ALA A 134 14.18 -15.96 10.88
N ASP A 135 14.38 -17.14 10.30
CA ASP A 135 15.69 -17.81 10.23
C ASP A 135 16.50 -17.32 9.03
N ALA A 136 17.24 -16.21 9.22
CA ALA A 136 18.12 -15.63 8.21
C ALA A 136 19.23 -16.57 7.67
N GLN A 137 19.40 -17.78 8.24
CA GLN A 137 20.30 -18.82 7.71
C GLN A 137 19.58 -19.90 6.88
N THR A 138 18.30 -19.72 6.62
CA THR A 138 17.48 -20.65 5.82
C THR A 138 16.71 -19.86 4.76
N LEU A 139 17.20 -19.91 3.53
CA LEU A 139 16.64 -19.23 2.37
C LEU A 139 16.57 -17.70 2.57
N PRO A 140 17.70 -16.98 2.67
CA PRO A 140 17.73 -15.53 2.88
C PRO A 140 16.98 -14.75 1.78
N ASP A 141 16.84 -15.32 0.58
CA ASP A 141 16.09 -14.75 -0.54
C ASP A 141 14.56 -14.95 -0.42
N MET A 142 14.09 -15.69 0.58
CA MET A 142 12.67 -16.01 0.79
C MET A 142 11.98 -14.91 1.60
N THR A 143 11.43 -13.92 0.90
CA THR A 143 10.65 -12.83 1.51
C THR A 143 9.15 -13.06 1.36
N LEU A 144 8.40 -12.95 2.45
CA LEU A 144 6.94 -12.96 2.42
C LEU A 144 6.39 -11.54 2.29
N GLN A 145 5.82 -11.21 1.14
CA GLN A 145 5.13 -9.92 0.95
C GLN A 145 3.70 -10.00 1.50
N VAL A 146 3.48 -9.36 2.66
CA VAL A 146 2.18 -9.30 3.34
C VAL A 146 1.43 -8.05 2.88
N SER A 147 0.54 -8.19 1.89
CA SER A 147 -0.28 -7.07 1.39
C SER A 147 -1.61 -6.96 2.15
N PRO A 148 -2.01 -5.78 2.69
CA PRO A 148 -3.16 -5.65 3.56
C PRO A 148 -4.50 -5.90 2.84
N LEU A 149 -5.38 -6.70 3.45
CA LEU A 149 -6.69 -7.03 2.88
C LEU A 149 -7.62 -5.80 2.80
N HIS A 150 -8.00 -5.46 1.56
CA HIS A 150 -8.76 -4.26 1.25
C HIS A 150 -10.15 -4.23 1.90
N ARG A 151 -10.49 -3.12 2.60
CA ARG A 151 -11.75 -2.96 3.38
C ARG A 151 -13.04 -3.20 2.57
N ARG A 152 -13.01 -3.14 1.23
CA ARG A 152 -14.15 -3.46 0.33
C ARG A 152 -14.69 -4.90 0.50
N HIS A 153 -13.88 -5.82 1.01
CA HIS A 153 -14.29 -7.20 1.30
C HIS A 153 -14.78 -7.42 2.74
N ALA A 154 -14.58 -6.44 3.64
CA ALA A 154 -15.13 -6.47 4.98
C ALA A 154 -16.66 -6.28 4.91
N ARG A 155 -17.41 -7.37 5.08
CA ARG A 155 -18.87 -7.30 5.21
C ARG A 155 -19.22 -6.34 6.37
N PRO A 156 -20.05 -5.30 6.16
CA PRO A 156 -20.48 -4.43 7.24
C PRO A 156 -21.13 -5.27 8.36
N ALA A 157 -20.59 -5.18 9.57
CA ALA A 157 -20.95 -6.08 10.68
C ALA A 157 -22.41 -5.94 11.16
N GLU A 158 -23.15 -4.93 10.70
CA GLU A 158 -24.56 -4.72 11.05
C GLU A 158 -25.42 -4.31 9.86
N PRO A 159 -26.69 -4.78 9.79
CA PRO A 159 -27.65 -4.31 8.79
C PRO A 159 -28.03 -2.84 9.06
N LEU A 160 -28.06 -2.04 7.99
CA LEU A 160 -28.38 -0.60 8.00
C LEU A 160 -29.62 -0.23 8.84
N ALA A 161 -30.61 -1.13 8.94
CA ALA A 161 -31.81 -0.97 9.75
C ALA A 161 -31.56 -0.73 11.26
N LYS A 162 -30.38 -1.07 11.81
CA LYS A 162 -30.05 -0.78 13.22
C LYS A 162 -29.39 0.59 13.46
N ARG A 163 -28.82 1.23 12.43
CA ARG A 163 -28.06 2.50 12.58
C ARG A 163 -28.92 3.76 12.78
N VAL A 164 -30.26 3.64 12.72
CA VAL A 164 -31.18 4.79 12.78
C VAL A 164 -31.59 5.23 14.20
N VAL A 165 -31.27 4.44 15.23
CA VAL A 165 -31.68 4.71 16.63
C VAL A 165 -31.18 6.06 17.18
N PRO A 166 -29.89 6.46 17.05
CA PRO A 166 -29.41 7.73 17.63
C PRO A 166 -29.88 8.96 16.84
N VAL A 167 -30.10 8.85 15.52
CA VAL A 167 -30.47 10.00 14.66
C VAL A 167 -31.88 10.50 14.95
N ALA A 168 -32.82 9.60 15.26
CA ALA A 168 -34.20 9.95 15.58
C ALA A 168 -34.35 10.79 16.87
N ALA A 169 -33.44 10.63 17.84
CA ALA A 169 -33.47 11.38 19.09
C ALA A 169 -33.14 12.87 18.89
N GLY A 170 -32.10 13.18 18.11
CA GLY A 170 -31.60 14.56 17.95
C GLY A 170 -32.61 15.53 17.32
N VAL A 171 -33.35 15.08 16.29
CA VAL A 171 -34.35 15.92 15.59
C VAL A 171 -35.49 16.32 16.53
N SER A 172 -35.87 15.46 17.48
CA SER A 172 -36.98 15.73 18.40
C SER A 172 -36.67 16.86 19.41
N ALA A 173 -35.41 16.95 19.88
CA ALA A 173 -34.99 17.96 20.86
C ALA A 173 -34.92 19.38 20.26
N LEU A 174 -34.49 19.49 18.99
CA LEU A 174 -34.43 20.78 18.30
C LEU A 174 -35.82 21.39 18.10
N ALA A 175 -36.80 20.57 17.70
CA ALA A 175 -38.19 21.01 17.51
C ALA A 175 -38.83 21.51 18.83
N ALA A 176 -38.59 20.81 19.94
CA ALA A 176 -39.06 21.24 21.26
C ALA A 176 -38.45 22.58 21.71
N SER A 177 -37.17 22.80 21.38
CA SER A 177 -36.44 24.04 21.69
C SER A 177 -37.03 25.25 20.94
N ALA A 178 -37.27 25.11 19.64
CA ALA A 178 -37.85 26.16 18.81
C ALA A 178 -39.27 26.57 19.28
N ALA A 179 -40.09 25.60 19.70
CA ALA A 179 -41.42 25.86 20.23
C ALA A 179 -41.41 26.71 21.53
N LEU A 180 -40.39 26.56 22.38
CA LEU A 180 -40.26 27.35 23.61
C LEU A 180 -39.85 28.80 23.33
N PHE A 181 -38.94 29.03 22.38
CA PHE A 181 -38.54 30.40 22.00
C PHE A 181 -39.65 31.19 21.31
N PHE A 182 -40.61 30.54 20.65
CA PHE A 182 -41.77 31.21 20.05
C PHE A 182 -42.75 31.81 21.09
N VAL A 183 -42.70 31.36 22.34
CA VAL A 183 -43.59 31.84 23.42
C VAL A 183 -42.98 33.02 24.20
N ILE A 184 -41.71 33.35 23.96
CA ILE A 184 -41.06 34.51 24.58
C ILE A 184 -41.39 35.76 23.76
N PRO A 185 -42.10 36.77 24.30
CA PRO A 185 -42.38 38.00 23.58
C PRO A 185 -41.08 38.77 23.32
N VAL A 186 -40.87 39.18 22.07
CA VAL A 186 -39.70 39.96 21.66
C VAL A 186 -39.72 41.32 22.38
N PRO A 187 -38.67 41.69 23.13
CA PRO A 187 -38.61 42.99 23.80
C PRO A 187 -38.47 44.12 22.78
N GLU A 188 -39.22 45.21 22.99
CA GLU A 188 -39.14 46.41 22.16
C GLU A 188 -37.79 47.12 22.36
N THR A 189 -37.03 47.30 21.27
CA THR A 189 -35.78 48.07 21.30
C THR A 189 -36.09 49.57 21.13
N GLU A 190 -35.90 50.33 22.20
CA GLU A 190 -36.00 51.80 22.14
C GLU A 190 -34.85 52.36 21.29
N ALA A 191 -35.14 52.67 20.03
CA ALA A 191 -34.17 53.23 19.10
C ALA A 191 -33.79 54.66 19.52
N THR A 192 -32.70 54.78 20.28
CA THR A 192 -32.08 56.08 20.59
C THR A 192 -31.64 56.73 19.28
N ARG A 193 -32.41 57.72 18.86
CA ARG A 193 -32.20 58.52 17.65
C ARG A 193 -30.92 59.35 17.81
N GLU A 194 -30.10 59.32 16.77
CA GLU A 194 -28.82 60.01 16.65
C GLU A 194 -28.92 61.52 16.97
N GLU A 195 -27.90 62.07 17.63
CA GLU A 195 -27.55 63.48 17.43
C GLU A 195 -26.03 63.75 17.49
N ARG A 196 -25.48 64.02 16.30
CA ARG A 196 -24.40 64.98 15.97
C ARG A 196 -22.97 64.81 16.54
N GLU A 197 -22.08 64.49 15.61
CA GLU A 197 -21.21 65.51 14.97
C GLU A 197 -20.34 66.40 15.89
N SER A 198 -19.06 66.05 16.01
CA SER A 198 -17.96 67.02 16.21
C SER A 198 -16.62 66.41 15.76
N THR A 199 -16.40 66.47 14.45
CA THR A 199 -15.04 66.41 13.89
C THR A 199 -14.47 67.83 13.87
N ALA A 200 -13.15 67.94 14.04
CA ALA A 200 -12.29 69.08 13.72
C ALA A 200 -11.93 70.09 14.84
N LEU A 201 -10.61 70.10 15.13
CA LEU A 201 -9.75 71.24 15.48
C LEU A 201 -9.87 71.87 16.89
N VAL A 202 -8.85 71.65 17.73
CA VAL A 202 -7.84 72.68 18.07
C VAL A 202 -6.46 72.01 18.13
N GLU A 203 -5.44 72.79 17.76
CA GLU A 203 -4.04 72.41 17.50
C GLU A 203 -3.09 72.90 18.62
N GLU A 204 -1.84 72.41 18.61
CA GLU A 204 -0.66 72.88 19.39
C GLU A 204 -0.74 73.02 20.94
N ASP A 205 0.14 72.30 21.65
CA ASP A 205 1.42 72.87 22.09
C ASP A 205 2.39 71.78 22.64
N ALA A 206 3.70 72.02 22.52
CA ALA A 206 4.81 71.24 23.07
C ALA A 206 6.00 72.22 23.31
N PRO A 207 6.99 71.97 24.20
CA PRO A 207 7.49 70.66 24.63
C PRO A 207 7.92 70.56 26.12
N GLY A 208 8.50 69.42 26.55
CA GLY A 208 8.98 69.25 27.93
C GLY A 208 9.92 68.06 28.17
N THR A 209 11.20 68.24 27.89
CA THR A 209 12.37 67.37 28.13
C THR A 209 12.35 66.52 29.41
N GLY A 210 12.74 65.23 29.34
CA GLY A 210 12.87 64.37 30.54
C GLY A 210 13.39 62.93 30.35
N THR A 211 14.62 62.79 29.84
CA THR A 211 15.68 61.84 30.27
C THR A 211 15.36 60.41 30.76
N ALA A 212 15.87 59.43 29.99
CA ALA A 212 16.33 58.07 30.33
C ALA A 212 16.09 57.44 31.73
N SER A 213 15.71 56.15 31.75
CA SER A 213 16.68 55.05 31.97
C SER A 213 16.09 53.64 31.78
N ILE A 214 16.98 52.70 31.45
CA ILE A 214 16.74 51.24 31.43
C ILE A 214 17.33 50.68 32.73
N GLU A 215 16.60 49.82 33.45
CA GLU A 215 17.19 48.80 34.35
C GLU A 215 16.13 47.69 34.62
N THR A 216 16.39 46.47 34.14
CA THR A 216 16.68 45.23 34.90
C THR A 216 15.53 44.61 35.71
N GLY A 217 15.29 43.30 35.48
CA GLY A 217 14.46 42.46 36.34
C GLY A 217 15.12 42.14 37.69
N PRO A 218 14.44 41.35 38.55
CA PRO A 218 14.76 39.92 38.50
C PRO A 218 13.59 38.95 38.75
N THR A 219 13.86 37.68 38.46
CA THR A 219 13.09 36.48 38.79
C THR A 219 12.78 36.35 40.29
N THR A 220 11.61 35.80 40.64
CA THR A 220 11.43 34.93 41.82
C THR A 220 10.40 33.85 41.50
N ASP A 221 10.67 32.64 41.96
CA ASP A 221 9.95 31.39 41.66
C ASP A 221 9.36 30.78 42.95
N ALA A 222 8.55 29.72 42.82
CA ALA A 222 7.93 28.91 43.92
C ALA A 222 6.87 29.63 44.79
N GLU A 223 5.87 28.99 45.42
CA GLU A 223 5.41 27.59 45.57
C GLU A 223 3.87 27.63 45.86
N SER A 224 3.01 26.60 45.92
CA SER A 224 3.12 25.12 45.94
C SER A 224 1.75 24.46 45.61
N ALA A 225 1.65 23.15 45.83
CA ALA A 225 0.46 22.27 45.94
C ALA A 225 -0.30 21.88 44.64
N GLY A 226 -0.44 20.59 44.31
CA GLY A 226 0.16 19.40 44.91
C GLY A 226 -0.51 18.08 44.50
N ILE A 227 0.06 16.97 44.99
CA ILE A 227 -0.46 15.59 44.98
C ILE A 227 -0.43 14.86 43.61
N ASN A 228 0.34 13.79 43.56
CA ASN A 228 0.24 12.68 42.61
C ASN A 228 0.23 11.38 43.44
N PRO A 229 -0.60 10.37 43.13
CA PRO A 229 0.02 9.11 42.68
C PRO A 229 -0.80 8.23 41.69
N ALA A 230 -0.04 7.53 40.85
CA ALA A 230 -0.23 6.15 40.35
C ALA A 230 -1.24 5.82 39.21
N GLU A 231 -0.67 5.17 38.19
CA GLU A 231 -1.18 4.09 37.31
C GLU A 231 -2.35 4.28 36.32
N ALA A 232 -2.22 3.47 35.25
CA ALA A 232 -3.20 3.03 34.25
C ALA A 232 -3.29 3.76 32.88
N ASP A 233 -3.45 2.88 31.88
CA ASP A 233 -4.03 3.02 30.53
C ASP A 233 -3.35 3.81 29.40
N ALA A 234 -3.36 3.15 28.24
CA ALA A 234 -3.24 3.71 26.89
C ALA A 234 -4.67 3.95 26.32
N PRO A 235 -4.88 4.27 25.03
CA PRO A 235 -4.00 4.85 24.01
C PRO A 235 -4.53 6.22 23.54
N LEU A 236 -4.00 6.80 22.45
CA LEU A 236 -4.74 7.56 21.40
C LEU A 236 -3.78 8.28 20.43
N SER A 237 -3.92 7.95 19.15
CA SER A 237 -3.63 8.78 17.94
C SER A 237 -4.17 7.95 16.75
N SER A 238 -5.48 7.98 16.53
CA SER A 238 -6.16 8.90 15.61
C SER A 238 -6.10 8.41 14.16
N ASP A 239 -7.22 7.84 13.70
CA ASP A 239 -7.47 7.56 12.27
C ASP A 239 -7.35 8.83 11.40
N ALA A 240 -6.73 8.66 10.24
CA ALA A 240 -7.00 9.35 8.97
C ALA A 240 -6.68 8.29 7.90
N ASP A 241 -7.66 7.62 7.31
CA ASP A 241 -8.46 8.09 6.16
C ASP A 241 -7.63 8.29 4.89
N ALA A 242 -7.55 7.21 4.11
CA ALA A 242 -7.22 7.15 2.69
C ALA A 242 -7.92 5.88 2.17
N GLY A 243 -8.80 5.90 1.17
CA GLY A 243 -8.83 6.85 0.07
C GLY A 243 -7.83 6.35 -0.98
N ALA A 244 -8.30 5.50 -1.89
CA ALA A 244 -7.49 5.09 -3.03
C ALA A 244 -7.44 6.28 -3.99
N SER A 245 -6.41 7.10 -3.85
CA SER A 245 -6.02 8.12 -4.83
C SER A 245 -5.21 7.46 -5.96
N PRO A 246 -5.16 8.06 -7.16
CA PRO A 246 -4.08 7.79 -8.13
C PRO A 246 -2.71 7.99 -7.45
N PRO A 247 -1.61 7.40 -7.97
CA PRO A 247 -0.28 7.56 -7.41
C PRO A 247 0.18 9.03 -7.49
N THR A 248 -0.08 9.76 -6.40
CA THR A 248 0.35 11.15 -6.17
C THR A 248 1.81 11.21 -5.71
N ASP A 249 2.42 10.05 -5.42
CA ASP A 249 3.84 9.92 -5.06
C ASP A 249 4.68 9.50 -6.27
N PRO A 250 5.56 10.38 -6.80
CA PRO A 250 6.32 10.14 -8.04
C PRO A 250 7.35 8.99 -7.91
N GLU A 251 7.80 8.63 -6.70
CA GLU A 251 8.66 7.46 -6.48
C GLU A 251 7.96 6.12 -6.80
N SER A 252 6.63 6.05 -6.63
CA SER A 252 5.86 4.82 -6.86
C SER A 252 5.74 4.51 -8.36
N ALA A 253 5.51 5.54 -9.18
CA ALA A 253 5.46 5.42 -10.64
C ALA A 253 6.82 5.02 -11.22
N ALA A 254 7.91 5.69 -10.79
CA ALA A 254 9.27 5.38 -11.23
C ALA A 254 9.71 3.95 -10.86
N THR A 255 9.25 3.43 -9.71
CA THR A 255 9.52 2.05 -9.26
C THR A 255 8.79 1.00 -10.12
N SER A 256 7.63 1.33 -10.69
CA SER A 256 6.94 0.45 -11.64
C SER A 256 7.66 0.39 -12.99
N LEU A 257 8.09 1.54 -13.53
CA LEU A 257 8.86 1.56 -14.78
C LEU A 257 10.15 0.73 -14.71
N ARG A 258 10.86 0.79 -13.58
CA ARG A 258 12.09 0.02 -13.35
C ARG A 258 11.92 -1.51 -13.31
N ARG A 259 10.67 -2.00 -13.30
CA ARG A 259 10.32 -3.42 -13.45
C ARG A 259 9.86 -3.74 -14.86
N LEU A 260 9.23 -2.78 -15.54
CA LEU A 260 8.79 -2.88 -16.93
C LEU A 260 9.98 -2.90 -17.90
N SER A 261 11.09 -2.23 -17.55
CA SER A 261 12.37 -2.33 -18.27
C SER A 261 13.06 -3.71 -18.18
N THR A 262 12.40 -4.73 -17.61
CA THR A 262 12.84 -6.14 -17.62
C THR A 262 11.81 -7.08 -18.27
N ALA A 263 10.71 -6.54 -18.81
CA ALA A 263 9.69 -7.28 -19.55
C ALA A 263 10.12 -7.51 -21.02
N ILE A 264 9.30 -8.24 -21.77
CA ILE A 264 9.56 -8.50 -23.19
C ILE A 264 9.27 -7.23 -23.98
N GLU A 265 10.21 -6.76 -24.79
CA GLU A 265 10.06 -5.53 -25.58
C GLU A 265 9.24 -5.76 -26.85
N ILE A 266 8.33 -4.84 -27.17
CA ILE A 266 7.62 -4.80 -28.45
C ILE A 266 8.55 -4.17 -29.49
N THR A 267 9.05 -4.97 -30.42
CA THR A 267 10.01 -4.54 -31.45
C THR A 267 9.44 -4.48 -32.87
N ASP A 268 8.11 -4.60 -33.04
CA ASP A 268 7.48 -4.50 -34.36
C ASP A 268 7.22 -3.03 -34.72
N PRO A 269 7.77 -2.50 -35.83
CA PRO A 269 7.63 -1.09 -36.16
C PRO A 269 6.20 -0.68 -36.57
N ASP A 270 5.38 -1.60 -37.09
CA ASP A 270 3.98 -1.31 -37.41
C ASP A 270 3.12 -1.28 -36.12
N GLU A 271 3.51 -2.01 -35.07
CA GLU A 271 2.88 -1.98 -33.75
C GLU A 271 3.32 -0.76 -32.93
N LEU A 272 4.62 -0.43 -32.94
CA LEU A 272 5.15 0.77 -32.28
C LEU A 272 4.51 2.05 -32.82
N ALA A 273 4.44 2.22 -34.14
CA ALA A 273 3.79 3.39 -34.75
C ALA A 273 2.27 3.46 -34.48
N ARG A 274 1.62 2.32 -34.19
CA ARG A 274 0.22 2.27 -33.75
C ARG A 274 0.08 2.72 -32.30
N LEU A 275 0.95 2.22 -31.41
CA LEU A 275 0.96 2.56 -29.99
C LEU A 275 1.36 4.02 -29.76
N GLU A 276 2.31 4.55 -30.53
CA GLU A 276 2.71 5.97 -30.57
C GLU A 276 1.50 6.87 -30.84
N ALA A 277 0.77 6.62 -31.94
CA ALA A 277 -0.39 7.42 -32.33
C ALA A 277 -1.57 7.31 -31.34
N ASP A 278 -1.89 6.10 -30.86
CA ASP A 278 -2.93 5.88 -29.85
C ASP A 278 -2.59 6.62 -28.53
N LEU A 279 -1.31 6.64 -28.16
CA LEU A 279 -0.81 7.28 -26.93
C LEU A 279 -0.84 8.81 -27.05
N GLU A 280 -0.38 9.38 -28.17
CA GLU A 280 -0.48 10.82 -28.43
C GLU A 280 -1.95 11.29 -28.44
N GLU A 281 -2.86 10.57 -29.12
CA GLU A 281 -4.29 10.91 -29.14
C GLU A 281 -4.89 10.87 -27.73
N THR A 282 -4.56 9.85 -26.93
CA THR A 282 -5.05 9.71 -25.56
C THR A 282 -4.52 10.80 -24.63
N LEU A 283 -3.21 11.08 -24.68
CA LEU A 283 -2.58 12.10 -23.83
C LEU A 283 -3.03 13.51 -24.20
N ALA A 284 -3.20 13.81 -25.49
CA ALA A 284 -3.71 15.10 -25.95
C ALA A 284 -5.21 15.30 -25.63
N ALA A 285 -6.01 14.22 -25.62
CA ALA A 285 -7.44 14.30 -25.28
C ALA A 285 -7.71 14.54 -23.78
N GLU A 286 -6.85 14.01 -22.91
CA GLU A 286 -6.96 14.17 -21.44
C GLU A 286 -6.09 15.33 -20.89
N LEU A 287 -5.34 16.04 -21.74
CA LEU A 287 -4.56 17.22 -21.34
C LEU A 287 -5.49 18.39 -20.96
N PRO A 288 -5.28 19.09 -19.82
CA PRO A 288 -6.14 20.20 -19.43
C PRO A 288 -6.00 21.40 -20.38
N GLU A 289 -7.13 22.03 -20.75
CA GLU A 289 -7.17 23.24 -21.61
C GLU A 289 -6.35 24.44 -21.09
N SER A 290 -5.94 24.41 -19.82
CA SER A 290 -5.13 25.44 -19.16
C SER A 290 -3.84 24.82 -18.63
N ILE A 291 -2.78 24.94 -19.42
CA ILE A 291 -1.44 24.43 -19.09
C ILE A 291 -0.79 25.33 -18.02
N PRO A 292 -0.38 24.77 -16.86
CA PRO A 292 0.18 25.57 -15.76
C PRO A 292 1.72 25.63 -15.75
N PHE A 293 2.40 24.97 -16.69
CA PHE A 293 3.86 24.89 -16.77
C PHE A 293 4.44 25.76 -17.90
N GLU A 294 5.61 26.36 -17.65
CA GLU A 294 6.32 27.24 -18.61
C GLU A 294 7.51 26.55 -19.32
N GLU A 295 7.83 25.31 -18.94
CA GLU A 295 8.93 24.50 -19.46
C GLU A 295 8.40 23.16 -19.99
N SER A 296 9.04 22.60 -21.02
CA SER A 296 8.66 21.29 -21.58
C SER A 296 8.90 20.17 -20.56
N LEU A 297 7.89 19.32 -20.34
CA LEU A 297 7.95 18.24 -19.36
C LEU A 297 8.32 16.94 -20.07
N VAL A 298 9.44 16.33 -19.71
CA VAL A 298 9.94 15.09 -20.34
C VAL A 298 9.71 13.91 -19.39
N TYR A 299 8.97 12.92 -19.88
CA TYR A 299 8.71 11.66 -19.18
C TYR A 299 9.13 10.48 -20.04
N ARG A 300 9.60 9.41 -19.38
CA ARG A 300 9.58 8.07 -19.94
C ARG A 300 8.28 7.40 -19.51
N VAL A 301 7.66 6.64 -20.39
CA VAL A 301 6.47 5.82 -20.11
C VAL A 301 6.65 4.41 -20.66
N ALA A 302 5.95 3.43 -20.08
CA ALA A 302 5.84 2.08 -20.62
C ALA A 302 4.36 1.74 -20.87
N VAL A 303 4.10 1.13 -22.01
CA VAL A 303 2.76 0.87 -22.55
C VAL A 303 2.66 -0.60 -22.96
N SER A 304 1.52 -1.24 -22.72
CA SER A 304 1.26 -2.62 -23.16
C SER A 304 0.95 -2.72 -24.65
N GLU A 305 0.92 -3.94 -25.20
CA GLU A 305 0.39 -4.26 -26.55
C GLU A 305 -1.04 -3.70 -26.79
N THR A 306 -1.84 -3.59 -25.71
CA THR A 306 -3.21 -3.06 -25.74
C THR A 306 -3.31 -1.53 -25.75
N GLY A 307 -2.21 -0.81 -25.47
CA GLY A 307 -2.20 0.66 -25.34
C GLY A 307 -2.40 1.17 -23.92
N ASP A 308 -2.40 0.30 -22.90
CA ASP A 308 -2.56 0.71 -21.49
C ASP A 308 -1.24 1.21 -20.91
N LEU A 309 -1.25 2.37 -20.24
CA LEU A 309 -0.05 2.97 -19.65
C LEU A 309 0.27 2.31 -18.29
N LEU A 310 1.37 1.55 -18.25
CA LEU A 310 1.75 0.70 -17.11
C LEU A 310 2.63 1.42 -16.07
N GLY A 311 3.24 2.55 -16.44
CA GLY A 311 4.05 3.37 -15.55
C GLY A 311 4.77 4.52 -16.26
N TYR A 312 5.20 5.52 -15.49
CA TYR A 312 5.94 6.69 -15.97
C TYR A 312 7.05 7.13 -15.00
N LYS A 313 8.01 7.90 -15.50
CA LYS A 313 9.16 8.45 -14.77
C LYS A 313 9.56 9.77 -15.42
N TYR A 314 9.83 10.79 -14.62
CA TYR A 314 10.37 12.08 -15.05
C TYR A 314 11.84 11.96 -15.52
N GLU A 315 12.19 12.64 -16.62
CA GLU A 315 13.57 12.78 -17.12
C GLU A 315 14.15 14.19 -16.90
N ASN A 316 13.33 15.19 -16.53
CA ASN A 316 13.78 16.53 -16.11
C ASN A 316 13.09 17.03 -14.82
N ASP A 317 13.69 18.02 -14.15
CA ASP A 317 13.19 18.57 -12.88
C ASP A 317 11.80 19.21 -13.03
N ALA A 318 11.52 19.88 -14.16
CA ALA A 318 10.21 20.47 -14.43
C ALA A 318 9.08 19.41 -14.44
N ALA A 319 9.34 18.21 -14.98
CA ALA A 319 8.38 17.10 -14.96
C ALA A 319 8.11 16.57 -13.53
N LEU A 320 9.11 16.61 -12.63
CA LEU A 320 8.89 16.25 -11.23
C LEU A 320 8.00 17.28 -10.53
N GLU A 321 8.21 18.58 -10.77
CA GLU A 321 7.45 19.66 -10.14
C GLU A 321 6.00 19.79 -10.66
N ASN A 322 5.74 19.34 -11.90
CA ASN A 322 4.46 19.51 -12.58
C ASN A 322 3.71 18.19 -12.86
N VAL A 323 4.08 17.09 -12.20
CA VAL A 323 3.49 15.76 -12.41
C VAL A 323 1.95 15.74 -12.26
N ASP A 324 1.43 16.39 -11.22
CA ASP A 324 0.00 16.53 -10.93
C ASP A 324 -0.77 17.40 -11.95
N SER A 325 -0.06 18.04 -12.88
CA SER A 325 -0.62 18.85 -13.98
C SER A 325 -0.66 18.12 -15.33
N THR A 326 -0.28 16.84 -15.34
CA THR A 326 -0.35 15.96 -16.53
C THR A 326 -1.43 14.90 -16.34
N PRO A 327 -1.97 14.29 -17.42
CA PRO A 327 -2.92 13.18 -17.30
C PRO A 327 -2.26 11.85 -16.87
N LEU A 328 -0.92 11.78 -16.80
CA LEU A 328 -0.18 10.56 -16.49
C LEU A 328 -0.59 9.88 -15.16
N PRO A 329 -0.79 10.59 -14.02
CA PRO A 329 -1.14 9.95 -12.76
C PRO A 329 -2.52 9.27 -12.80
N GLU A 330 -3.46 9.78 -13.60
CA GLU A 330 -4.80 9.21 -13.75
C GLU A 330 -4.86 8.08 -14.78
N LEU A 331 -4.06 8.18 -15.85
CA LEU A 331 -3.95 7.15 -16.90
C LEU A 331 -3.06 5.96 -16.51
N THR A 332 -2.25 6.07 -15.46
CA THR A 332 -1.36 4.98 -15.04
C THR A 332 -2.12 3.82 -14.42
N PHE A 333 -2.24 2.73 -15.17
CA PHE A 333 -2.73 1.45 -14.67
C PHE A 333 -1.66 0.77 -13.80
N VAL A 334 -1.84 0.79 -12.48
CA VAL A 334 -1.02 0.02 -11.55
C VAL A 334 -1.58 -1.41 -11.45
N PRO A 335 -0.82 -2.46 -11.82
CA PRO A 335 -1.26 -3.83 -11.65
C PRO A 335 -1.58 -4.16 -10.19
N VAL A 336 -2.62 -4.97 -9.98
CA VAL A 336 -3.17 -5.28 -8.65
C VAL A 336 -2.17 -6.01 -7.73
N ASP A 337 -1.13 -6.62 -8.31
CA ASP A 337 0.01 -7.19 -7.59
C ASP A 337 1.33 -6.59 -8.14
N PRO A 338 1.97 -5.62 -7.45
CA PRO A 338 3.23 -5.03 -7.90
C PRO A 338 4.42 -5.99 -7.79
N ALA A 339 4.24 -7.20 -7.26
CA ALA A 339 5.30 -8.20 -7.11
C ALA A 339 5.36 -9.22 -8.26
N GLN A 340 4.38 -9.23 -9.18
CA GLN A 340 4.51 -9.97 -10.43
C GLN A 340 5.39 -9.18 -11.41
N ALA A 341 6.34 -9.87 -12.05
CA ALA A 341 6.91 -9.37 -13.30
C ALA A 341 5.80 -9.29 -14.33
N VAL A 342 5.76 -8.22 -15.11
CA VAL A 342 4.84 -8.11 -16.24
C VAL A 342 5.37 -9.04 -17.33
N GLU A 343 4.70 -10.18 -17.52
CA GLU A 343 4.98 -11.15 -18.59
C GLU A 343 4.43 -10.70 -19.95
N GLU A 344 3.67 -9.60 -19.97
CA GLU A 344 3.09 -9.00 -21.16
C GLU A 344 4.17 -8.19 -21.93
N PRO A 345 4.12 -8.16 -23.28
CA PRO A 345 5.00 -7.30 -24.06
C PRO A 345 4.77 -5.81 -23.75
N VAL A 346 5.86 -5.04 -23.65
CA VAL A 346 5.82 -3.59 -23.40
C VAL A 346 6.61 -2.81 -24.44
N ALA A 347 6.09 -1.65 -24.82
CA ALA A 347 6.81 -0.62 -25.55
C ALA A 347 7.20 0.51 -24.60
N GLN A 348 8.37 1.12 -24.80
CA GLN A 348 8.80 2.31 -24.05
C GLN A 348 8.80 3.54 -24.96
N PHE A 349 8.28 4.66 -24.44
CA PHE A 349 8.21 5.94 -25.15
C PHE A 349 8.76 7.07 -24.29
N ARG A 350 9.40 8.06 -24.93
CA ARG A 350 9.69 9.37 -24.36
C ARG A 350 8.53 10.29 -24.75
N ILE A 351 7.84 10.80 -23.74
CA ILE A 351 6.75 11.76 -23.88
C ILE A 351 7.30 13.15 -23.55
N THR A 352 7.10 14.09 -24.46
CA THR A 352 7.34 15.52 -24.22
C THR A 352 6.01 16.25 -24.24
N PHE A 353 5.65 16.90 -23.13
CA PHE A 353 4.55 17.86 -23.08
C PHE A 353 5.14 19.26 -23.24
N ASP A 354 4.81 19.96 -24.32
CA ASP A 354 5.25 21.34 -24.54
C ASP A 354 4.29 22.35 -23.90
N PRO A 355 4.79 23.52 -23.46
CA PRO A 355 3.96 24.57 -22.86
C PRO A 355 2.94 25.18 -23.84
N ASP A 356 3.12 24.96 -25.15
CA ASP A 356 2.16 25.32 -26.20
C ASP A 356 0.98 24.33 -26.33
N GLY A 357 1.00 23.20 -25.61
CA GLY A 357 -0.05 22.18 -25.61
C GLY A 357 0.06 21.11 -26.68
N GLU A 358 1.25 20.98 -27.28
CA GLU A 358 1.61 19.85 -28.13
C GLU A 358 2.16 18.71 -27.26
N VAL A 359 1.82 17.48 -27.62
CA VAL A 359 2.32 16.25 -26.98
C VAL A 359 3.01 15.43 -28.06
N MET A 360 4.25 15.05 -27.83
CA MET A 360 5.03 14.20 -28.74
C MET A 360 5.47 12.92 -28.03
N ALA A 361 5.32 11.78 -28.70
CA ALA A 361 5.82 10.49 -28.25
C ALA A 361 6.91 9.97 -29.19
N GLU A 362 8.11 9.72 -28.67
CA GLU A 362 9.21 9.08 -29.40
C GLU A 362 9.46 7.67 -28.85
N PRO A 363 9.49 6.60 -29.66
CA PRO A 363 9.85 5.26 -29.18
C PRO A 363 11.31 5.23 -28.72
N ILE A 364 11.58 4.49 -27.64
CA ILE A 364 12.94 4.33 -27.08
C ILE A 364 13.32 2.85 -27.07
N ASP A 365 14.42 2.50 -27.74
CA ASP A 365 15.01 1.16 -27.65
C ASP A 365 15.69 0.96 -26.29
N SER A 366 15.49 -0.21 -25.66
CA SER A 366 16.09 -0.55 -24.36
C SER A 366 17.64 -0.55 -24.34
N ASP A 367 18.29 -0.63 -25.49
CA ASP A 367 19.76 -0.69 -25.63
C ASP A 367 20.46 0.69 -25.53
N GLU A 368 19.73 1.82 -25.51
CA GLU A 368 20.33 3.17 -25.37
C GLU A 368 20.90 3.48 -23.96
N GLU A 369 20.88 2.53 -23.01
CA GLU A 369 21.39 2.74 -21.63
C GLU A 369 22.93 2.93 -21.52
N THR A 370 23.66 3.06 -22.64
CA THR A 370 25.14 3.03 -22.66
C THR A 370 25.86 4.36 -22.99
N GLU A 371 25.18 5.43 -23.44
CA GLU A 371 25.86 6.69 -23.86
C GLU A 371 25.52 7.96 -23.07
N ALA A 372 24.97 7.84 -21.85
CA ALA A 372 24.63 8.98 -20.98
C ALA A 372 25.51 9.13 -19.71
N SER A 373 26.76 8.65 -19.73
CA SER A 373 27.69 8.81 -18.60
C SER A 373 29.17 9.08 -18.96
N GLU A 374 29.45 9.51 -20.19
CA GLU A 374 30.76 10.06 -20.60
C GLU A 374 30.57 11.33 -21.46
N ASP A 375 30.33 12.50 -20.83
CA ASP A 375 31.13 13.70 -21.11
C ASP A 375 30.89 14.86 -20.09
N GLU A 376 32.04 15.45 -19.71
CA GLU A 376 32.37 16.66 -18.88
C GLU A 376 31.35 17.33 -17.92
#